data_AF-A0A920WQ52-F1
#
_entry.id   AF-A0A920WQ52-F1
#
_cell.length_a   1.000
_cell.length_b   1.000
_cell.length_c   1.000
_cell.angle_alpha   90.00
_cell.angle_beta   90.00
_cell.angle_gamma   90.00
#
_symmetry.space_group_name_H-M   'P 1'
#
loop_
_entity.id
_entity.type
_entity.pdbx_description
1 polymer ?
#
loop_
_entity_poly.entity_id
_entity_poly.type
_entity_poly.pdbx_seq_one_letter_code
_entity_poly.pdbx_strand_id
1 'polypeptide(L)'
;MARYSDAGGWTQDNRSHPKAWQYRDWVVRAFNADLPYEEFVRSQITGDKMARSAAAGTGFFALGPTYPFGRGDPESIAQAKSETLDDRVDTFSRAFLGLTLACARCHDHKFDPIPIQDYYSIAGVFKTHAKAKLHWLKRR
;
A
#
# COMPACT_ATOMS: atom_id res chain seq x y z
N MET A 1 6.31 7.52 -1.54
CA MET A 1 7.47 6.59 -1.48
C MET A 1 6.95 5.16 -1.43
N ALA A 2 7.56 4.21 -2.13
CA ALA A 2 7.17 2.80 -2.01
C ALA A 2 7.83 2.18 -0.76
N ARG A 3 7.04 1.52 0.09
CA ARG A 3 7.53 0.86 1.33
C ARG A 3 8.11 -0.53 1.02
N TYR A 4 8.99 -0.60 0.03
CA TYR A 4 9.58 -1.86 -0.44
C TYR A 4 10.53 -2.48 0.59
N SER A 5 10.41 -3.79 0.79
CA SER A 5 11.38 -4.59 1.53
C SER A 5 11.41 -6.03 0.98
N ASP A 6 12.59 -6.66 1.00
CA ASP A 6 12.77 -8.08 0.67
C ASP A 6 12.35 -9.03 1.82
N ALA A 7 11.98 -8.46 2.96
CA ALA A 7 11.41 -9.13 4.12
C ALA A 7 10.22 -8.32 4.66
N GLY A 8 9.45 -8.90 5.57
CA GLY A 8 8.44 -8.14 6.29
C GLY A 8 9.07 -6.95 7.01
N GLY A 9 8.25 -5.93 7.24
CA GLY A 9 8.61 -4.74 7.97
C GLY A 9 7.66 -4.55 9.15
N TRP A 10 8.24 -4.37 10.34
CA TRP A 10 7.68 -4.05 11.66
C TRP A 10 8.47 -4.84 12.73
N THR A 11 8.21 -4.61 14.02
CA THR A 11 9.02 -5.19 15.12
C THR A 11 8.96 -6.72 15.25
N GLN A 12 8.15 -7.43 14.44
CA GLN A 12 7.87 -8.85 14.63
C GLN A 12 7.82 -9.70 13.34
N ASP A 13 8.00 -9.13 12.13
CA ASP A 13 7.80 -9.86 10.86
C ASP A 13 9.08 -10.01 10.03
N ASN A 14 10.12 -10.66 10.57
CA ASN A 14 11.35 -10.95 9.83
C ASN A 14 11.20 -12.02 8.73
N ARG A 15 9.97 -12.26 8.24
CA ARG A 15 9.65 -13.25 7.21
C ARG A 15 10.08 -12.71 5.86
N SER A 16 10.95 -13.42 5.15
CA SER A 16 11.34 -13.07 3.78
C SER A 16 10.12 -12.99 2.85
N HIS A 17 10.19 -12.07 1.88
CA HIS A 17 9.33 -11.97 0.71
C HIS A 17 10.10 -12.46 -0.53
N PRO A 18 10.13 -13.77 -0.84
CA PRO A 18 11.05 -14.35 -1.82
C PRO A 18 10.83 -13.85 -3.26
N LYS A 19 9.71 -13.17 -3.52
CA LYS A 19 9.35 -12.62 -4.83
C LYS A 19 9.10 -11.10 -4.78
N ALA A 20 9.57 -10.42 -3.73
CA ALA A 20 9.54 -8.96 -3.65
C ALA A 20 10.25 -8.32 -4.86
N TRP A 21 11.38 -8.90 -5.27
CA TRP A 21 12.15 -8.47 -6.44
C TRP A 21 11.32 -8.30 -7.72
N GLN A 22 10.19 -9.01 -7.88
CA GLN A 22 9.32 -8.86 -9.04
C GLN A 22 8.73 -7.45 -9.14
N TYR A 23 8.42 -6.82 -8.00
CA TYR A 23 7.98 -5.44 -7.93
C TYR A 23 9.11 -4.49 -8.32
N ARG A 24 10.27 -4.62 -7.68
CA ARG A 24 11.45 -3.81 -7.98
C ARG A 24 11.80 -3.85 -9.46
N ASP A 25 11.91 -5.05 -10.03
CA ASP A 25 12.25 -5.22 -11.43
C ASP A 25 11.14 -4.71 -12.36
N TRP A 26 9.87 -4.80 -11.94
CA TRP A 26 8.77 -4.18 -12.68
C TRP A 26 8.88 -2.66 -12.69
N VAL A 27 9.21 -2.03 -11.56
CA VAL A 27 9.43 -0.57 -11.48
C VAL A 27 10.55 -0.16 -12.43
N VAL A 28 11.71 -0.84 -12.36
CA VAL A 28 12.85 -0.55 -13.25
C VAL A 28 12.46 -0.69 -14.73
N ARG A 29 11.75 -1.75 -15.09
CA ARG A 29 11.26 -1.94 -16.47
C ARG A 29 10.25 -0.87 -16.89
N ALA A 30 9.34 -0.47 -16.01
CA ALA A 30 8.34 0.56 -16.31
C ALA A 30 9.00 1.90 -16.61
N PHE A 31 9.99 2.29 -15.82
CA PHE A 31 10.78 3.51 -16.09
C PHE A 31 11.61 3.39 -17.36
N ASN A 32 12.31 2.27 -17.58
CA ASN A 32 13.14 2.08 -18.77
C ASN A 32 12.32 1.99 -20.07
N ALA A 33 11.03 1.67 -19.99
CA ALA A 33 10.12 1.62 -21.12
C ALA A 33 9.33 2.93 -21.31
N ASP A 34 9.64 3.98 -20.54
CA ASP A 34 8.89 5.24 -20.53
C ASP A 34 7.38 5.03 -20.36
N LEU A 35 6.99 4.11 -19.47
CA LEU A 35 5.58 3.82 -19.22
C LEU A 35 4.86 5.12 -18.85
N PRO A 36 3.75 5.47 -19.52
CA PRO A 36 3.01 6.69 -19.21
C PRO A 36 2.68 6.76 -17.72
N TYR A 37 2.91 7.92 -17.10
CA TYR A 37 2.78 8.08 -15.66
C TYR A 37 1.40 7.66 -15.14
N GLU A 38 0.33 7.94 -15.89
CA GLU A 38 -1.01 7.49 -15.54
C GLU A 38 -1.11 5.95 -15.45
N GLU A 39 -0.53 5.22 -16.39
CA GLU A 39 -0.50 3.76 -16.38
C GLU A 39 0.39 3.21 -15.28
N PHE A 40 1.50 3.89 -14.98
CA PHE A 40 2.37 3.57 -13.85
C PHE A 40 1.60 3.67 -12.53
N VAL A 41 0.93 4.80 -12.26
CA VAL A 41 0.12 5.00 -11.06
C VAL A 41 -1.03 4.00 -11.00
N ARG A 42 -1.74 3.77 -12.10
CA ARG A 42 -2.86 2.81 -12.17
C ARG A 42 -2.39 1.39 -11.83
N SER A 43 -1.25 0.97 -12.36
CA SER A 43 -0.66 -0.34 -12.06
C SER A 43 -0.28 -0.49 -10.58
N GLN A 44 0.17 0.59 -9.94
CA GLN A 44 0.53 0.60 -8.51
C GLN A 44 -0.70 0.39 -7.61
N ILE A 45 -1.86 0.98 -7.99
CA ILE A 45 -3.09 0.97 -7.18
C ILE A 45 -3.97 -0.26 -7.49
N THR A 46 -4.12 -0.63 -8.76
CA THR A 46 -5.08 -1.65 -9.23
C THR A 46 -4.48 -2.70 -10.17
N GLY A 47 -3.15 -2.82 -10.24
CA GLY A 47 -2.46 -3.74 -11.17
C GLY A 47 -2.93 -5.20 -11.12
N ASP A 48 -3.38 -5.69 -9.96
CA ASP A 48 -3.93 -7.04 -9.78
C ASP A 48 -5.28 -7.27 -10.50
N LYS A 49 -5.94 -6.19 -10.92
CA LYS A 49 -7.18 -6.17 -11.72
C LYS A 49 -6.93 -5.88 -13.19
N MET A 50 -5.70 -5.58 -13.58
CA MET A 50 -5.31 -5.23 -14.93
C MET A 50 -4.68 -6.42 -15.66
N ALA A 51 -4.06 -6.15 -16.82
CA ALA A 51 -3.26 -7.14 -17.54
C ALA A 51 -2.14 -7.73 -16.66
N ARG A 52 -1.74 -8.96 -16.96
CA ARG A 52 -0.70 -9.69 -16.21
C ARG A 52 0.64 -8.92 -16.11
N SER A 53 0.95 -8.07 -17.08
CA SER A 53 2.14 -7.21 -17.08
C SER A 53 2.08 -6.09 -16.03
N ALA A 54 0.88 -5.58 -15.72
CA ALA A 54 0.66 -4.52 -14.73
C ALA A 54 0.56 -5.07 -13.30
N ALA A 55 0.29 -6.37 -13.19
CA ALA A 55 0.12 -7.10 -11.95
C ALA A 55 1.21 -6.72 -10.94
N ALA A 56 2.48 -6.99 -11.24
CA ALA A 56 3.60 -6.76 -10.32
C ALA A 56 3.62 -5.35 -9.67
N GLY A 57 3.09 -4.31 -10.33
CA GLY A 57 2.94 -2.96 -9.78
C GLY A 57 2.16 -2.87 -8.46
N THR A 58 1.21 -3.79 -8.18
CA THR A 58 0.49 -3.79 -6.89
C THR A 58 1.38 -4.17 -5.70
N GLY A 59 2.66 -4.50 -5.95
CA GLY A 59 3.72 -4.55 -4.95
C GLY A 59 3.79 -3.28 -4.07
N PHE A 60 3.36 -2.13 -4.61
CA PHE A 60 3.30 -0.85 -3.89
C PHE A 60 2.60 -0.91 -2.53
N PHE A 61 1.44 -1.59 -2.46
CA PHE A 61 0.69 -1.79 -1.22
C PHE A 61 0.89 -3.18 -0.60
N ALA A 62 1.53 -4.10 -1.32
CA ALA A 62 1.65 -5.49 -0.91
C ALA A 62 2.95 -5.83 -0.18
N LEU A 63 4.01 -5.04 -0.41
CA LEU A 63 5.33 -5.23 0.21
C LEU A 63 5.58 -4.28 1.38
N GLY A 64 4.58 -3.45 1.73
CA GLY A 64 4.63 -2.62 2.92
C GLY A 64 4.51 -3.42 4.23
N PRO A 65 4.59 -2.74 5.37
CA PRO A 65 4.57 -3.36 6.69
C PRO A 65 3.39 -4.31 6.90
N THR A 66 3.63 -5.45 7.57
CA THR A 66 2.52 -6.31 8.00
C THR A 66 2.21 -6.06 9.47
N TYR A 67 0.97 -5.66 9.75
CA TYR A 67 0.49 -5.45 11.11
C TYR A 67 -0.09 -6.76 11.66
N PRO A 68 0.62 -7.47 12.56
CA PRO A 68 0.15 -8.74 13.09
C PRO A 68 -1.08 -8.52 14.00
N PHE A 69 -2.00 -9.48 14.00
CA PHE A 69 -3.25 -9.44 14.78
C PHE A 69 -3.06 -9.64 16.29
N GLY A 70 -1.91 -9.28 16.87
CA GLY A 70 -1.64 -9.39 18.30
C GLY A 70 -2.04 -10.76 18.89
N ARG A 71 -2.85 -10.74 19.95
CA ARG A 71 -3.34 -11.94 20.67
C ARG A 71 -4.50 -12.66 19.97
N GLY A 72 -4.98 -12.14 18.84
CA GLY A 72 -6.09 -12.71 18.09
C GLY A 72 -7.48 -12.38 18.65
N ASP A 73 -7.56 -11.53 19.66
CA ASP A 73 -8.84 -10.99 20.16
C ASP A 73 -9.45 -9.96 19.18
N PRO A 74 -10.76 -9.68 19.26
CA PRO A 74 -11.43 -8.77 18.32
C PRO A 74 -10.83 -7.36 18.26
N GLU A 75 -10.32 -6.84 19.37
CA GLU A 75 -9.76 -5.48 19.46
C GLU A 75 -8.41 -5.41 18.75
N SER A 76 -7.50 -6.35 19.02
CA SER A 76 -6.22 -6.45 18.32
C SER A 76 -6.39 -6.66 16.81
N ILE A 77 -7.42 -7.41 16.40
CA ILE A 77 -7.77 -7.57 14.98
C ILE A 77 -8.23 -6.25 14.37
N ALA A 78 -9.09 -5.50 15.07
CA ALA A 78 -9.59 -4.21 14.62
C ALA A 78 -8.45 -3.19 14.50
N GLN A 79 -7.54 -3.15 15.48
CA GLN A 79 -6.39 -2.25 15.46
C GLN A 79 -5.43 -2.57 14.30
N ALA A 80 -5.06 -3.83 14.08
CA ALA A 80 -4.20 -4.20 12.97
C ALA A 80 -4.81 -3.84 11.59
N LYS A 81 -6.15 -3.95 11.45
CA LYS A 81 -6.85 -3.47 10.25
C LYS A 81 -6.80 -1.95 10.11
N SER A 82 -6.95 -1.21 11.21
CA SER A 82 -6.84 0.24 11.23
C SER A 82 -5.44 0.71 10.85
N GLU A 83 -4.39 0.11 11.41
CA GLU A 83 -3.00 0.45 11.08
C GLU A 83 -2.66 0.11 9.63
N THR A 84 -3.14 -1.04 9.13
CA THR A 84 -2.98 -1.38 7.70
C THR A 84 -3.65 -0.35 6.79
N LEU A 85 -4.79 0.19 7.21
CA LEU A 85 -5.52 1.18 6.42
C LEU A 85 -4.82 2.54 6.45
N ASP A 86 -4.35 2.96 7.61
CA ASP A 86 -3.57 4.19 7.78
C ASP A 86 -2.28 4.15 6.94
N ASP A 87 -1.52 3.04 6.98
CA ASP A 87 -0.31 2.87 6.17
C ASP A 87 -0.58 3.05 4.67
N ARG A 88 -1.72 2.55 4.17
CA ARG A 88 -2.12 2.74 2.77
C ARG A 88 -2.42 4.21 2.46
N VAL A 89 -3.16 4.89 3.34
CA VAL A 89 -3.50 6.31 3.17
C VAL A 89 -2.23 7.17 3.21
N ASP A 90 -1.34 6.96 4.17
CA ASP A 90 -0.06 7.68 4.29
C ASP A 90 0.82 7.43 3.06
N THR A 91 0.97 6.17 2.66
CA THR A 91 1.82 5.79 1.53
C THR A 91 1.29 6.38 0.22
N PHE A 92 -0.02 6.33 -0.01
CA PHE A 92 -0.67 6.93 -1.18
C PHE A 92 -0.52 8.45 -1.20
N SER A 93 -0.91 9.13 -0.12
CA SER A 93 -0.90 10.60 -0.04
C SER A 93 0.49 11.17 -0.26
N ARG A 94 1.51 10.59 0.38
CA ARG A 94 2.90 11.04 0.24
C ARG A 94 3.50 10.67 -1.11
N ALA A 95 3.06 9.59 -1.75
CA ALA A 95 3.61 9.17 -3.03
C ALA A 95 3.02 9.94 -4.22
N PHE A 96 1.71 10.19 -4.20
CA PHE A 96 1.00 10.68 -5.39
C PHE A 96 0.38 12.07 -5.22
N LEU A 97 0.07 12.49 -3.99
CA LEU A 97 -0.47 13.83 -3.73
C LEU A 97 0.60 14.82 -3.27
N GLY A 98 1.75 14.32 -2.80
CA GLY A 98 2.79 15.17 -2.19
C GLY A 98 2.37 15.76 -0.84
N LEU A 99 1.35 15.20 -0.19
CA LEU A 99 0.78 15.68 1.07
C LEU A 99 0.92 14.64 2.18
N THR A 100 0.98 15.09 3.43
CA THR A 100 0.93 14.24 4.61
C THR A 100 -0.46 14.28 5.23
N LEU A 101 -1.20 13.18 5.15
CA LEU A 101 -2.57 13.11 5.67
C LEU A 101 -2.65 12.54 7.10
N ALA A 102 -1.53 12.17 7.73
CA ALA A 102 -1.50 11.49 9.02
C ALA A 102 -2.19 12.27 10.16
N CYS A 103 -2.04 13.60 10.22
CA CYS A 103 -2.71 14.42 11.24
C CYS A 103 -4.24 14.43 11.06
N ALA A 104 -4.71 14.31 9.82
CA ALA A 104 -6.13 14.30 9.47
C ALA A 104 -6.84 13.02 9.93
N ARG A 105 -6.12 12.03 10.47
CA ARG A 105 -6.67 10.75 10.98
C ARG A 105 -7.62 10.94 12.15
N CYS A 106 -7.33 11.91 13.02
CA CYS A 106 -8.03 12.08 14.31
C CYS A 106 -8.75 13.42 14.45
N HIS A 107 -8.33 14.44 13.71
CA HIS A 107 -8.91 15.78 13.71
C HIS A 107 -8.62 16.44 12.36
N ASP A 108 -9.26 17.56 12.04
CA ASP A 108 -8.90 18.33 10.83
C ASP A 108 -7.41 18.70 10.85
N HIS A 109 -6.76 18.67 9.68
CA HIS A 109 -5.33 18.93 9.59
C HIS A 109 -4.99 20.31 10.18
N LYS A 110 -3.95 20.36 11.01
CA LYS A 110 -3.65 21.53 11.85
C LYS A 110 -3.42 22.83 11.06
N PHE A 111 -2.78 22.73 9.90
CA PHE A 111 -2.32 23.89 9.12
C PHE A 111 -2.93 23.96 7.72
N ASP A 112 -3.37 22.83 7.19
CA ASP A 112 -3.85 22.73 5.81
C ASP A 112 -5.37 22.51 5.86
N PRO A 113 -6.13 23.01 4.86
CA PRO A 113 -7.58 22.86 4.82
C PRO A 113 -7.98 21.44 4.39
N ILE A 114 -7.50 20.43 5.12
CA ILE A 114 -7.77 19.01 4.90
C ILE A 114 -8.64 18.53 6.07
N PRO A 115 -9.97 18.42 5.86
CA PRO A 115 -10.88 17.94 6.90
C PRO A 115 -10.66 16.45 7.17
N ILE A 116 -11.01 16.00 8.38
CA ILE A 116 -11.00 14.58 8.78
C ILE A 116 -11.82 13.73 7.81
N GLN A 117 -12.87 14.29 7.22
CA GLN A 117 -13.73 13.66 6.22
C GLN A 117 -12.96 13.24 4.96
N ASP A 118 -11.97 14.02 4.51
CA ASP A 118 -11.17 13.69 3.32
C ASP A 118 -10.25 12.50 3.59
N TYR A 119 -9.64 12.47 4.78
CA TYR A 119 -8.88 11.30 5.25
C TYR A 119 -9.75 10.04 5.22
N TYR A 120 -10.95 10.09 5.82
CA TYR A 120 -11.83 8.93 5.87
C TYR A 120 -12.47 8.58 4.52
N SER A 121 -12.58 9.52 3.59
CA SER A 121 -13.02 9.26 2.22
C SER A 121 -11.99 8.40 1.47
N ILE A 122 -10.70 8.76 1.56
CA ILE A 122 -9.60 7.97 0.98
C ILE A 122 -9.48 6.62 1.69
N ALA A 123 -9.57 6.61 3.03
CA ALA A 123 -9.58 5.36 3.80
C ALA A 123 -10.76 4.45 3.39
N GLY A 124 -11.93 5.01 3.10
CA GLY A 124 -13.07 4.29 2.57
C GLY A 124 -12.75 3.55 1.27
N VAL A 125 -12.09 4.22 0.32
CA VAL A 125 -11.61 3.61 -0.94
C VAL A 125 -10.71 2.41 -0.63
N PHE A 126 -9.63 2.60 0.14
CA PHE A 126 -8.66 1.53 0.42
C PHE A 126 -9.18 0.39 1.31
N LYS A 127 -10.23 0.62 2.09
CA LYS A 127 -10.91 -0.42 2.87
C LYS A 127 -11.66 -1.41 1.95
N THR A 128 -12.20 -0.93 0.83
CA THR A 128 -12.91 -1.78 -0.15
C THR A 128 -11.97 -2.55 -1.07
N HIS A 129 -10.73 -2.06 -1.25
CA HIS A 129 -9.68 -2.79 -1.94
C HIS A 129 -9.20 -3.97 -1.09
N ALA A 130 -9.73 -5.16 -1.38
CA ALA A 130 -9.25 -6.43 -0.82
C ALA A 130 -7.72 -6.49 -0.90
N LYS A 131 -7.04 -7.02 0.14
CA LYS A 131 -5.60 -7.30 0.07
C LYS A 131 -5.31 -7.93 -1.28
N ALA A 132 -4.47 -7.29 -2.09
CA ALA A 132 -4.11 -7.79 -3.42
C ALA A 132 -3.76 -9.26 -3.25
N LYS A 133 -4.56 -10.14 -3.85
CA LYS A 133 -4.23 -11.57 -3.80
C LYS A 133 -3.00 -11.70 -4.66
N LEU A 134 -1.84 -11.78 -4.02
CA LEU A 134 -0.53 -11.90 -4.65
C LEU A 134 -0.39 -13.30 -5.27
N HIS A 135 -1.23 -13.59 -6.25
CA HIS A 135 -1.23 -14.85 -6.97
C HIS A 135 0.09 -15.04 -7.72
N TRP A 136 0.80 -13.97 -8.08
CA TRP A 136 2.17 -14.03 -8.60
C TRP A 136 3.22 -14.35 -7.53
N LEU A 137 3.02 -13.96 -6.25
CA LEU A 137 3.95 -14.35 -5.18
C LEU A 137 3.95 -15.87 -4.97
N LYS A 138 2.87 -16.58 -5.36
CA LYS A 138 2.71 -18.02 -5.09
C LYS A 138 2.98 -18.98 -6.25
N ARG A 139 3.03 -18.53 -7.52
CA ARG A 139 3.20 -19.44 -8.67
C ARG A 139 4.62 -19.39 -9.25
N ARG A 140 5.15 -20.57 -9.58
CA ARG A 140 6.50 -20.81 -10.10
C ARG A 140 6.78 -19.98 -11.35
#